data_AF-A0A0C3BHB9-F1
#
_entry.id   AF-A0A0C3BHB9-F1
#
_cell.length_a   1.000
_cell.length_b   1.000
_cell.length_c   1.000
_cell.angle_alpha   90.00
_cell.angle_beta   90.00
_cell.angle_gamma   90.00
#
_symmetry.space_group_name_H-M   'P 1'
#
loop_
_entity.id
_entity.type
_entity.pdbx_description
1 polymer ?
#
loop_
_entity_poly.entity_id
_entity_poly.type
_entity_poly.pdbx_seq_one_letter_code
_entity_poly.pdbx_strand_id
1 'polypeptide(L)' 'NCCLHRILSLQEDFQGEKSLLKKMIMDVGDICHFLPKFHPEMNLIEYLWGWAKQYFHERSNGNFRTAQKLWQEALNSCP' A
#
# COMPACT_ATOMS: atom_id res chain seq x y z
N ASN A 1 -26.57 -12.00 -1.09
CA ASN A 1 -25.47 -12.73 -1.77
C ASN A 1 -26.03 -13.50 -2.95
N CYS A 2 -26.26 -12.83 -4.07
CA CYS A 2 -26.96 -13.43 -5.20
C CYS A 2 -25.98 -14.20 -6.10
N CYS A 3 -26.47 -15.29 -6.68
CA CYS A 3 -25.72 -16.13 -7.61
C CYS A 3 -25.30 -15.36 -8.88
N LEU A 4 -26.07 -14.34 -9.29
CA LEU A 4 -25.81 -13.58 -10.51
C LEU A 4 -24.48 -12.83 -10.50
N HIS A 5 -24.13 -12.17 -9.39
CA HIS A 5 -22.87 -11.44 -9.30
C HIS A 5 -21.66 -12.37 -9.45
N ARG A 6 -21.72 -13.54 -8.82
CA ARG A 6 -20.68 -14.58 -8.96
C ARG A 6 -20.63 -15.18 -10.36
N ILE A 7 -21.78 -15.40 -11.00
CA ILE A 7 -21.85 -15.92 -12.38
C ILE A 7 -21.24 -14.91 -13.35
N LEU A 8 -21.57 -13.62 -13.21
CA LEU A 8 -21.01 -12.54 -14.03
C LEU A 8 -19.51 -12.37 -13.79
N SER A 9 -19.06 -12.41 -12.54
CA SER A 9 -17.62 -12.29 -12.25
C SER A 9 -16.79 -13.43 -12.83
N LEU A 10 -17.40 -14.57 -13.17
CA LEU A 10 -16.72 -15.73 -13.76
C LEU A 10 -16.72 -15.71 -15.29
N GLN A 11 -17.42 -14.78 -15.94
CA GLN A 11 -17.38 -14.62 -17.40
C GLN A 11 -16.00 -14.12 -17.85
N GLU A 12 -15.58 -14.51 -19.05
CA GLU A 12 -14.23 -14.25 -19.57
C GLU A 12 -13.94 -12.76 -19.76
N ASP A 13 -14.94 -11.98 -20.17
CA ASP A 13 -14.84 -10.52 -20.33
C ASP A 13 -14.54 -9.84 -18.98
N PHE A 14 -15.21 -10.25 -17.90
CA PHE A 14 -14.95 -9.72 -16.56
C PHE A 14 -13.62 -10.20 -15.97
N GLN A 15 -13.23 -11.45 -16.23
CA GLN A 15 -11.94 -11.99 -15.76
C GLN A 15 -10.74 -11.38 -16.52
N GLY A 16 -10.90 -11.09 -17.81
CA GLY A 16 -9.86 -10.51 -18.66
C GLY A 16 -9.72 -9.00 -18.52
N GLU A 17 -10.76 -8.32 -18.03
CA GLU A 17 -10.75 -6.86 -17.91
C GLU A 17 -9.78 -6.40 -16.80
N LYS A 18 -8.87 -5.49 -17.16
CA LYS A 18 -7.93 -4.91 -16.20
C LYS A 18 -8.63 -3.85 -15.38
N SER A 19 -8.35 -3.80 -14.08
CA SER A 19 -8.83 -2.71 -13.23
C SER A 19 -8.33 -1.35 -13.73
N LEU A 20 -9.08 -0.29 -13.47
CA LEU A 20 -8.69 1.08 -13.83
C LEU A 20 -7.30 1.44 -13.28
N LEU A 21 -7.02 1.06 -12.04
CA LEU A 21 -5.72 1.28 -11.41
C LEU A 21 -4.59 0.57 -12.16
N LYS A 22 -4.81 -0.69 -12.56
CA LYS A 22 -3.83 -1.45 -13.35
C LYS A 22 -3.58 -0.80 -14.70
N LYS A 23 -4.63 -0.29 -15.36
CA LYS A 23 -4.51 0.45 -16.63
C LYS A 23 -3.67 1.72 -16.44
N MET A 24 -3.99 2.55 -15.44
CA MET A 24 -3.25 3.79 -15.14
C MET A 24 -1.76 3.54 -14.85
N ILE A 25 -1.42 2.50 -14.08
CA ILE A 25 -0.02 2.15 -13.78
C ILE A 25 0.70 1.67 -15.04
N MET A 26 0.04 0.87 -15.87
CA MET A 26 0.62 0.41 -17.13
C MET A 26 0.81 1.56 -18.14
N ASP A 27 -0.09 2.54 -18.16
CA ASP A 27 -0.02 3.70 -19.06
C ASP A 27 1.20 4.59 -18.77
N VAL A 28 1.68 4.63 -17.51
CA VAL A 28 2.92 5.31 -17.15
C VAL A 28 4.18 4.45 -17.35
N GLY A 29 4.03 3.24 -17.90
CA GLY A 29 5.13 2.32 -18.20
C GLY A 29 5.58 1.46 -17.01
N ASP A 30 4.82 1.43 -15.92
CA ASP A 30 5.15 0.67 -14.70
C ASP A 30 4.32 -0.62 -14.58
N ILE A 31 4.70 -1.49 -13.64
CA ILE A 31 4.06 -2.79 -13.40
C ILE A 31 3.23 -2.73 -12.11
N CYS A 32 1.94 -3.04 -12.24
CA CYS A 32 1.05 -3.16 -11.08
C CYS A 32 1.34 -4.46 -10.31
N HIS A 33 2.07 -4.36 -9.21
CA HIS A 33 2.35 -5.48 -8.32
C HIS A 33 1.13 -5.82 -7.45
N PHE A 34 0.60 -7.04 -7.59
CA PHE A 34 -0.45 -7.57 -6.71
C PHE A 34 0.18 -8.44 -5.63
N LEU A 35 0.14 -7.97 -4.38
CA LEU A 35 0.64 -8.73 -3.24
C LEU A 35 -0.46 -9.66 -2.69
N PRO A 36 -0.08 -10.82 -2.11
CA PRO A 36 -1.03 -11.71 -1.46
C PRO A 36 -1.78 -11.01 -0.33
N LYS A 37 -3.08 -11.28 -0.23
CA LYS A 37 -3.92 -10.69 0.82
C LYS A 37 -3.54 -11.27 2.19
N PHE A 38 -3.41 -10.40 3.19
CA PHE A 38 -3.05 -10.75 4.58
C PHE A 38 -1.62 -11.28 4.78
N HIS A 39 -0.70 -10.91 3.88
CA HIS A 39 0.72 -11.20 3.99
C HIS A 39 1.54 -9.90 4.05
N PRO A 40 1.43 -9.11 5.14
CA PRO A 40 2.13 -7.84 5.28
C PRO A 40 3.66 -7.98 5.23
N GLU A 41 4.20 -9.14 5.57
CA GLU A 41 5.63 -9.47 5.46
C GLU A 41 6.16 -9.39 4.03
N MET A 42 5.30 -9.54 3.02
CA MET A 42 5.68 -9.43 1.60
C MET A 42 5.63 -7.99 1.09
N ASN A 43 5.13 -7.04 1.89
CA ASN A 43 5.00 -5.65 1.50
C ASN A 43 6.14 -4.81 2.06
N LEU A 44 7.09 -4.42 1.20
CA LEU A 44 8.28 -3.66 1.60
C LEU A 44 7.95 -2.37 2.38
N ILE A 45 6.80 -1.75 2.10
CA ILE A 45 6.40 -0.51 2.79
C ILE A 45 6.16 -0.76 4.29
N GLU A 46 5.77 -1.96 4.71
CA GLU A 46 5.51 -2.29 6.12
C GLU A 46 6.80 -2.22 6.96
N TYR A 47 7.95 -2.58 6.36
CA TYR A 47 9.26 -2.42 7.01
C TYR A 47 9.59 -0.94 7.21
N LEU A 48 9.40 -0.11 6.19
CA LEU A 48 9.59 1.34 6.28
C LEU A 48 8.68 1.96 7.35
N TRP A 49 7.40 1.55 7.39
CA TRP A 49 6.47 1.99 8.43
C TRP A 49 6.89 1.54 9.83
N GLY A 50 7.35 0.31 9.98
CA GLY A 50 7.85 -0.23 11.24
C GLY A 50 9.01 0.62 11.78
N TRP A 51 10.01 0.85 10.94
CA TRP A 51 11.17 1.66 11.26
C TRP A 51 10.77 3.12 11.58
N ALA A 52 9.92 3.75 10.76
CA ALA A 52 9.52 5.14 10.96
C ALA A 52 8.70 5.33 12.24
N LYS A 53 7.81 4.37 12.56
CA LYS A 53 7.05 4.37 13.82
C LYS A 53 7.96 4.22 15.04
N GLN A 54 8.97 3.36 14.97
CA GLN A 54 9.94 3.22 16.06
C GLN A 54 10.73 4.52 16.27
N TYR A 55 11.29 5.09 15.18
CA TYR A 55 12.01 6.36 15.23
C TYR A 55 11.17 7.47 15.86
N PHE A 56 9.92 7.58 15.43
CA PHE A 56 8.94 8.53 15.94
C PHE A 56 8.65 8.31 17.42
N HIS A 57 8.37 7.07 17.83
CA HIS A 57 7.99 6.74 19.20
C HIS A 57 9.08 7.10 20.21
N GLU A 58 10.34 6.84 19.88
CA GLU A 58 11.50 7.17 20.72
C GLU A 58 11.70 8.69 20.91
N ARG A 59 11.16 9.53 20.01
CA ARG A 59 11.43 10.98 19.95
C ARG A 59 10.18 11.84 20.12
N SER A 60 9.00 11.23 20.14
CA SER A 60 7.72 11.95 20.22
C SER A 60 7.54 12.58 21.60
N ASN A 61 7.06 13.83 21.61
CA ASN A 61 6.72 14.56 22.83
C ASN A 61 5.22 14.95 22.88
N GLY A 62 4.39 14.32 22.05
CA GLY A 62 2.95 14.59 21.98
C GLY A 62 2.57 15.89 21.25
N ASN A 63 3.53 16.70 20.80
CA ASN A 63 3.24 17.92 20.03
C ASN A 63 3.11 17.61 18.53
N PHE A 64 2.01 18.06 17.92
CA PHE A 64 1.72 17.81 16.50
C PHE A 64 2.76 18.42 15.54
N ARG A 65 3.27 19.63 15.81
CA ARG A 65 4.30 20.26 14.95
C ARG A 65 5.60 19.47 15.00
N THR A 66 5.97 18.96 16.18
CA THR A 66 7.10 18.06 16.34
C THR A 66 6.84 16.75 15.59
N ALA A 67 5.63 16.21 15.69
CA ALA A 67 5.26 14.98 15.02
C ALA A 67 5.40 15.06 13.48
N GLN A 68 4.97 16.19 12.88
CA GLN A 68 5.15 16.41 11.45
C GLN A 68 6.62 16.43 11.02
N LYS A 69 7.51 17.01 11.84
CA LYS A 69 8.96 17.03 11.58
C LYS A 69 9.57 15.64 11.72
N LEU A 70 9.24 14.95 12.81
CA LEU A 70 9.74 13.61 13.11
C LEU A 70 9.39 12.60 12.03
N TRP A 71 8.22 12.73 11.39
CA TRP A 71 7.86 11.88 10.24
C TRP A 71 8.86 12.01 9.08
N GLN A 72 9.20 13.25 8.71
CA GLN A 72 10.12 13.50 7.59
C GLN A 72 11.56 13.11 7.96
N GLU A 73 11.99 13.44 9.18
CA GLU A 73 13.29 13.06 9.73
C GLU A 73 13.44 11.55 9.79
N ALA A 74 12.37 10.85 10.17
CA ALA A 74 12.30 9.41 10.10
C ALA A 74 12.60 8.98 8.65
N LEU A 75 11.74 9.29 7.68
CA LEU A 75 11.93 8.78 6.31
C LEU A 75 13.34 9.02 5.73
N ASN A 76 13.97 10.15 6.07
CA ASN A 76 15.33 10.48 5.63
C ASN A 76 16.46 9.75 6.39
N SER A 77 16.19 9.26 7.60
CA SER A 77 17.15 8.54 8.45
C SER A 77 17.03 7.02 8.36
N CYS A 78 16.10 6.50 7.54
CA CYS A 78 15.97 5.08 7.31
C CYS A 78 17.27 4.54 6.69
N PRO A 79 17.90 3.50 7.27
CA PRO A 79 19.13 2.89 6.76
C PRO A 79 19.04 2.38 5.32
#